data_AF-A0A831XTX9-F1
#
_entry.id   AF-A0A831XTX9-F1
#
_cell.length_a   1.000
_cell.length_b   1.000
_cell.length_c   1.000
_cell.angle_alpha   90.00
_cell.angle_beta   90.00
_cell.angle_gamma   90.00
#
_symmetry.space_group_name_H-M   'P 1'
#
loop_
_entity.id
_entity.type
_entity.pdbx_description
1 polymer ?
#
loop_
_entity_poly.entity_id
_entity_poly.type
_entity_poly.pdbx_seq_one_letter_code
_entity_poly.pdbx_strand_id
1 'polypeptide(L)'
;MKHFTQADDKWQLSPAIRAMVDFGEFNLLDDPSRLGMFDVVFCRNVLIYLDQQAKAGVLERISRQMAADGVLYMGGAETVMGVTEKFQPVSEHRGMYEVAGAAAAASAAAGYASGTYP
;
A
#
# COMPACT_ATOMS: atom_id res chain seq x y z
N MET A 1 5.21 -28.06 -7.10
CA MET A 1 4.81 -26.64 -6.99
C MET A 1 3.32 -26.57 -6.69
N LYS A 2 2.88 -25.94 -5.59
CA LYS A 2 1.47 -25.93 -5.17
C LYS A 2 0.58 -24.97 -5.99
N HIS A 3 1.15 -23.88 -6.50
CA HIS A 3 0.42 -22.78 -7.15
C HIS A 3 0.70 -22.65 -8.65
N PHE A 4 1.49 -23.57 -9.21
CA PHE A 4 1.86 -23.54 -10.62
C PHE A 4 1.62 -24.92 -11.24
N THR A 5 1.18 -24.91 -12.49
CA THR A 5 1.07 -26.08 -13.36
C THR A 5 2.13 -26.00 -14.43
N GLN A 6 2.74 -27.14 -14.78
CA GLN A 6 3.68 -27.19 -15.89
C GLN A 6 2.91 -27.16 -17.21
N ALA A 7 3.31 -26.28 -18.13
CA ALA A 7 2.78 -26.15 -19.48
C ALA A 7 3.98 -26.17 -20.43
N ASP A 8 4.19 -27.31 -21.09
CA ASP A 8 5.40 -27.60 -21.88
C ASP A 8 6.70 -27.42 -21.07
N ASP A 9 7.58 -26.53 -21.53
CA ASP A 9 8.83 -26.12 -20.90
C ASP A 9 8.67 -24.94 -19.93
N LYS A 10 7.43 -24.50 -19.68
CA LYS A 10 7.10 -23.32 -18.87
C LYS A 10 6.24 -23.68 -17.66
N TRP A 11 6.12 -22.70 -16.77
CA TRP A 11 5.22 -22.73 -15.64
C TRP A 11 4.10 -21.73 -15.82
N GLN A 12 2.89 -22.16 -15.52
CA GLN A 12 1.71 -21.33 -15.53
C GLN A 12 1.13 -21.23 -14.11
N LEU A 13 0.79 -20.02 -13.69
CA LEU A 13 0.13 -19.79 -12.40
C LEU A 13 -1.28 -20.43 -12.41
N SER A 14 -1.67 -21.04 -11.29
CA SER A 14 -2.95 -21.76 -11.22
C SER A 14 -4.14 -20.84 -11.53
N PRO A 15 -5.19 -21.34 -12.20
CA PRO A 15 -6.38 -20.55 -12.51
C PRO A 15 -7.02 -19.90 -11.28
N ALA A 16 -6.99 -20.60 -10.13
CA ALA A 16 -7.52 -20.09 -8.87
C ALA A 16 -6.82 -18.81 -8.38
N ILE A 17 -5.48 -18.73 -8.48
CA ILE A 17 -4.75 -17.51 -8.09
C ILE A 17 -4.92 -16.43 -9.15
N ARG A 18 -4.94 -16.79 -10.44
CA ARG A 18 -5.17 -15.81 -11.52
C ARG A 18 -6.53 -15.13 -11.40
N ALA A 19 -7.56 -15.84 -10.95
CA ALA A 19 -8.90 -15.29 -10.74
C ALA A 19 -8.98 -14.30 -9.56
N MET A 20 -7.94 -14.20 -8.72
CA MET A 20 -7.87 -13.24 -7.62
C MET A 20 -7.20 -11.91 -8.04
N VAL A 21 -6.75 -11.78 -9.29
CA VAL A 21 -5.94 -10.64 -9.74
C VAL A 21 -6.57 -9.99 -10.95
N ASP A 22 -6.95 -8.73 -10.80
CA ASP A 22 -7.35 -7.85 -11.90
C ASP A 22 -6.14 -7.02 -12.36
N PHE A 23 -5.85 -7.08 -13.66
CA PHE A 23 -4.82 -6.25 -14.29
C PHE A 23 -5.46 -5.06 -14.99
N GLY A 24 -4.93 -3.87 -14.74
CA GLY A 24 -5.38 -2.65 -15.39
C GLY A 24 -4.22 -1.71 -15.67
N GLU A 25 -4.34 -0.94 -16.74
CA GLU A 25 -3.41 0.17 -17.01
C GLU A 25 -3.83 1.41 -16.22
N PHE A 26 -2.87 1.99 -15.50
CA PHE A 26 -3.07 3.18 -14.71
C PHE A 26 -1.77 3.97 -14.60
N ASN A 27 -1.84 5.28 -14.87
CA ASN A 27 -0.72 6.19 -14.63
C ASN A 27 -0.82 6.74 -13.20
N LEU A 28 0.25 6.61 -12.41
CA LEU A 28 0.30 7.04 -11.01
C LEU A 28 0.01 8.54 -10.80
N LEU A 29 0.19 9.36 -11.84
CA LEU A 29 -0.08 10.80 -11.78
C LEU A 29 -1.57 11.14 -11.90
N ASP A 30 -2.39 10.21 -12.38
CA ASP A 30 -3.82 10.38 -12.56
C ASP A 30 -4.58 10.24 -11.22
N ASP A 31 -5.88 10.57 -11.23
CA ASP A 31 -6.76 10.38 -10.06
C ASP A 31 -7.14 8.90 -9.87
N PRO A 32 -6.80 8.27 -8.73
CA PRO A 32 -7.12 6.86 -8.47
C PRO A 32 -8.53 6.63 -7.93
N SER A 33 -9.37 7.67 -7.79
CA SER A 33 -10.72 7.57 -7.18
C SER A 33 -11.59 6.44 -7.72
N ARG A 34 -11.42 6.08 -9.00
CA ARG A 34 -12.12 4.97 -9.67
C ARG A 34 -11.67 3.56 -9.27
N LEU A 35 -10.55 3.42 -8.56
CA LEU A 35 -9.94 2.13 -8.22
C LEU A 35 -10.50 1.50 -6.94
N GLY A 36 -11.29 2.25 -6.16
CA GLY A 36 -11.82 1.77 -4.86
C GLY A 36 -10.78 1.82 -3.75
N MET A 37 -11.15 1.52 -2.50
CA MET A 37 -10.24 1.62 -1.35
C MET A 37 -9.42 0.34 -1.15
N PHE A 38 -8.21 0.48 -0.61
CA PHE A 38 -7.26 -0.62 -0.39
C PHE A 38 -6.81 -0.73 1.06
N ASP A 39 -6.78 -1.95 1.59
CA ASP A 39 -6.16 -2.25 2.89
C ASP A 39 -4.64 -2.28 2.78
N VAL A 40 -4.11 -2.72 1.63
CA VAL A 40 -2.67 -2.80 1.38
C VAL A 40 -2.33 -2.26 0.00
N VAL A 41 -1.34 -1.38 -0.06
CA VAL A 41 -0.79 -0.85 -1.32
C VAL A 41 0.69 -1.22 -1.43
N PHE A 42 1.09 -1.81 -2.56
CA PHE A 42 2.48 -2.04 -2.90
C PHE A 42 2.93 -1.02 -3.95
N CYS A 43 3.76 -0.06 -3.57
CA CYS A 43 4.34 0.95 -4.45
C CYS A 43 5.86 0.84 -4.38
N ARG A 44 6.41 -0.22 -4.98
CA ARG A 44 7.82 -0.59 -4.85
C ARG A 44 8.58 -0.35 -6.15
N ASN A 45 9.76 0.26 -6.03
CA ASN A 45 10.72 0.44 -7.12
C ASN A 45 10.19 1.30 -8.29
N VAL A 46 9.33 2.27 -8.01
CA VAL A 46 8.73 3.16 -9.01
C VAL A 46 8.89 4.64 -8.67
N LEU A 47 8.83 5.02 -7.38
CA LEU A 47 8.92 6.41 -6.98
C LEU A 47 10.32 6.99 -7.18
N ILE A 48 11.34 6.14 -7.31
CA ILE A 48 12.71 6.55 -7.62
C ILE A 48 12.85 7.26 -8.98
N TYR A 49 11.88 7.11 -9.89
CA TYR A 49 11.90 7.74 -11.22
C TYR A 49 11.19 9.10 -11.28
N LEU A 50 10.49 9.48 -10.22
CA LEU A 50 9.73 10.72 -10.15
C LEU A 50 10.57 11.84 -9.51
N ASP A 51 10.25 13.09 -9.82
CA ASP A 51 10.78 14.23 -9.06
C ASP A 51 10.08 14.34 -7.69
N GLN A 52 10.57 15.23 -6.83
CA GLN A 52 10.04 15.38 -5.47
C GLN A 52 8.55 15.77 -5.44
N GLN A 53 8.12 16.64 -6.36
CA GLN A 53 6.74 17.12 -6.41
C GLN A 53 5.79 16.01 -6.87
N ALA A 54 6.18 15.26 -7.90
CA ALA A 54 5.44 14.12 -8.40
C ALA A 54 5.34 13.01 -7.33
N LYS A 55 6.43 12.69 -6.62
CA LYS A 55 6.40 11.72 -5.51
C LYS A 55 5.39 12.12 -4.43
N ALA A 56 5.46 13.38 -3.98
CA ALA A 56 4.54 13.88 -2.96
C ALA A 56 3.08 13.78 -3.43
N GLY A 57 2.81 14.15 -4.69
CA GLY A 57 1.48 14.03 -5.29
C GLY A 57 0.97 12.59 -5.35
N VAL A 58 1.82 11.64 -5.75
CA VAL A 58 1.47 10.21 -5.79
C VAL A 58 1.16 9.69 -4.39
N LEU A 59 2.00 9.98 -3.40
CA LEU A 59 1.78 9.55 -2.02
C LEU A 59 0.51 10.16 -1.41
N GLU A 60 0.22 11.43 -1.68
CA GLU A 60 -1.04 12.07 -1.27
C GLU A 60 -2.26 11.32 -1.83
N ARG A 61 -2.25 10.98 -3.12
CA ARG A 61 -3.35 10.25 -3.77
C ARG A 61 -3.49 8.84 -3.22
N ILE A 62 -2.37 8.12 -3.04
CA ILE A 62 -2.37 6.79 -2.43
C ILE A 62 -3.00 6.85 -1.03
N SER A 63 -2.62 7.83 -0.20
CA SER A 63 -3.15 7.95 1.17
C SER A 63 -4.68 8.11 1.22
N ARG A 64 -5.28 8.76 0.21
CA ARG A 64 -6.75 8.93 0.10
C ARG A 64 -7.47 7.66 -0.32
N GLN A 65 -6.74 6.75 -0.97
CA GLN A 65 -7.28 5.49 -1.49
C GLN A 65 -7.03 4.32 -0.55
N MET A 66 -6.57 4.58 0.67
CA MET A 66 -6.27 3.56 1.67
C MET A 66 -7.26 3.59 2.82
N ALA A 67 -7.54 2.40 3.37
CA ALA A 67 -8.21 2.28 4.66
C ALA A 67 -7.41 3.00 5.75
N ALA A 68 -8.09 3.41 6.83
CA ALA A 68 -7.45 4.11 7.93
C ALA A 68 -6.32 3.26 8.56
N ASP A 69 -6.55 1.97 8.73
CA ASP A 69 -5.58 0.98 9.22
C ASP A 69 -4.74 0.34 8.08
N GLY A 70 -4.76 0.94 6.88
CA GLY A 70 -4.08 0.41 5.72
C GLY A 70 -2.56 0.58 5.77
N VAL A 71 -1.85 -0.31 5.05
CA VAL A 71 -0.38 -0.34 5.00
C VAL A 71 0.15 -0.14 3.57
N LEU A 72 1.12 0.75 3.44
CA LEU A 72 1.88 1.01 2.23
C LEU A 72 3.25 0.31 2.32
N TYR A 73 3.56 -0.51 1.31
CA TYR A 73 4.86 -1.14 1.14
C TYR A 73 5.66 -0.45 0.04
N MET A 74 6.87 0.01 0.38
CA MET A 74 7.80 0.65 -0.55
C MET A 74 9.09 -0.18 -0.70
N GLY A 75 9.83 0.08 -1.77
CA GLY A 75 11.14 -0.51 -2.06
C GLY A 75 12.23 0.02 -1.13
N GLY A 76 13.34 -0.72 -1.03
CA GLY A 76 14.40 -0.43 -0.04
C GLY A 76 15.17 0.89 -0.25
N ALA A 77 15.05 1.50 -1.43
CA ALA A 77 15.65 2.78 -1.80
C ALA A 77 14.64 3.94 -1.80
N GLU A 78 13.40 3.69 -1.38
CA GLU A 78 12.32 4.66 -1.38
C GLU A 78 12.01 5.10 0.07
N THR A 79 11.57 6.35 0.25
CA THR A 79 11.28 6.92 1.57
C THR A 79 10.16 7.96 1.48
N VAL A 80 9.39 8.08 2.56
CA VAL A 80 8.39 9.16 2.73
C VAL A 80 8.98 10.38 3.44
N MET A 81 10.11 10.21 4.14
CA MET A 81 10.73 11.29 4.93
C MET A 81 11.15 12.46 4.02
N GLY A 82 10.71 13.67 4.37
CA GLY A 82 10.95 14.87 3.57
C GLY A 82 10.15 14.95 2.27
N VAL A 83 9.26 13.99 2.00
CA VAL A 83 8.37 13.95 0.83
C VAL A 83 6.92 14.22 1.23
N THR A 84 6.44 13.62 2.31
CA THR A 84 5.05 13.73 2.77
C THR A 84 4.93 13.41 4.27
N GLU A 85 3.93 14.00 4.92
CA GLU A 85 3.53 13.71 6.30
C GLU A 85 2.31 12.77 6.38
N LYS A 86 1.81 12.27 5.23
CA LYS A 86 0.64 11.37 5.19
C LYS A 86 0.94 9.95 5.65
N PHE A 87 2.20 9.59 5.72
CA PHE A 87 2.65 8.26 6.06
C PHE A 87 3.72 8.33 7.13
N GLN A 88 3.65 7.41 8.09
CA GLN A 88 4.70 7.20 9.07
C GLN A 88 5.25 5.78 8.99
N PRO A 89 6.55 5.57 9.20
CA PRO A 89 7.14 4.24 9.16
C PRO A 89 6.57 3.38 10.30
N VAL A 90 6.27 2.12 9.98
CA VAL A 90 5.91 1.13 10.99
C VAL A 90 7.18 0.66 11.69
N SER A 91 7.20 0.77 13.02
CA SER A 91 8.31 0.32 13.86
C SER A 91 8.71 -1.12 13.54
N GLU A 92 10.01 -1.40 13.52
CA GLU A 92 10.59 -2.75 13.30
C GLU A 92 10.31 -3.38 11.93
N HIS A 93 9.59 -2.68 11.04
CA HIS A 93 9.22 -3.19 9.71
C HIS A 93 9.69 -2.25 8.60
N ARG A 94 10.93 -2.44 8.16
CA ARG A 94 11.53 -1.61 7.10
C ARG A 94 10.71 -1.70 5.81
N GLY A 95 10.35 -0.52 5.29
CA GLY A 95 9.60 -0.39 4.03
C GLY A 95 8.09 -0.50 4.20
N MET A 96 7.58 -0.69 5.43
CA MET A 96 6.17 -0.57 5.77
C MET A 96 5.87 0.81 6.33
N TYR A 97 4.77 1.40 5.86
CA TYR A 97 4.28 2.69 6.30
C TYR A 97 2.78 2.62 6.54
N GLU A 98 2.31 3.27 7.59
CA GLU A 98 0.88 3.39 7.93
C GLU A 98 0.40 4.82 7.71
N VAL A 99 -0.91 4.99 7.50
CA VAL A 99 -1.51 6.31 7.31
C VAL A 99 -1.39 7.12 8.61
N ALA A 100 -0.75 8.29 8.52
CA ALA A 100 -0.49 9.13 9.67
C ALA A 100 -1.80 9.63 10.31
N GLY A 101 -1.87 9.56 11.64
CA GLY A 101 -3.06 9.95 12.42
C GLY A 101 -4.17 8.90 12.48
N ALA A 102 -4.12 7.85 11.65
CA ALA A 102 -5.13 6.80 11.66
C ALA A 102 -4.85 5.70 12.70
N ALA A 103 -3.58 5.40 13.00
CA ALA A 103 -3.20 4.50 14.09
C ALA A 103 -3.67 5.00 15.48
N ALA A 104 -3.72 6.32 15.68
CA ALA A 104 -4.27 6.94 16.90
C ALA A 104 -5.80 6.80 16.99
N ALA A 105 -6.50 6.88 15.85
CA ALA A 105 -7.95 6.69 15.79
C ALA A 105 -8.33 5.20 15.96
N ALA A 106 -7.56 4.29 15.36
CA ALA A 106 -7.75 2.84 15.48
C ALA A 106 -7.45 2.34 16.91
N SER A 107 -6.39 2.85 17.56
CA SER A 107 -6.09 2.50 18.96
C SER A 107 -7.12 3.08 19.93
N ALA A 108 -7.63 4.29 19.69
CA ALA A 108 -8.73 4.86 20.45
C ALA A 108 -10.03 4.06 20.27
N ALA A 109 -10.35 3.64 19.05
CA ALA A 109 -11.51 2.80 18.78
C ALA A 109 -11.40 1.40 19.41
N ALA A 110 -10.21 0.81 19.37
CA ALA A 110 -9.92 -0.48 20.02
C ALA A 110 -10.01 -0.38 21.56
N GLY A 111 -9.51 0.71 22.16
CA GLY A 111 -9.61 0.97 23.60
C GLY A 111 -11.05 1.20 24.07
N TYR A 112 -11.87 1.87 23.26
CA TYR A 112 -13.32 1.99 23.49
C TYR A 112 -14.03 0.63 23.38
N ALA A 113 -13.68 -0.18 22.40
CA ALA A 113 -14.28 -1.50 22.20
C ALA A 113 -13.87 -2.52 23.27
N SER A 114 -12.66 -2.39 23.84
CA SER A 114 -12.15 -3.28 24.90
C SER A 114 -12.54 -2.84 26.32
N GLY A 115 -13.20 -1.68 26.49
CA GLY A 115 -13.64 -1.17 27.79
C GLY A 115 -12.49 -0.81 28.73
N THR A 116 -11.28 -0.66 28.22
CA THR A 116 -10.09 -0.33 29.01
C THR A 116 -9.67 1.10 28.73
N TYR A 117 -10.02 1.99 29.65
CA TYR A 117 -9.45 3.33 29.78
C TYR A 117 -8.56 3.38 31.05
N PRO A 118 -7.58 4.30 31.14
CA PRO A 118 -6.98 4.64 32.43
C PRO A 118 -8.02 5.13 33.45
#